data_AF-A0A531MV09-F1
#
_entry.id   AF-A0A531MV09-F1
#
_cell.length_a   1.000
_cell.length_b   1.000
_cell.length_c   1.000
_cell.angle_alpha   90.00
_cell.angle_beta   90.00
_cell.angle_gamma   90.00
#
_symmetry.space_group_name_H-M   'P 1'
#
loop_
_entity.id
_entity.type
_entity.pdbx_description
1 polymer ?
#
loop_
_entity_poly.entity_id
_entity_poly.type
_entity_poly.pdbx_seq_one_letter_code
_entity_poly.pdbx_strand_id
1 'polypeptide(L)'
;FIENAKETFEYIVVDLPPLGPVVDAKAFAPLVDGFVLVTEWGRTPRAMVRSMLESEPYVANKIVGAVLNKVDLKKLAKYGSFGASEKFFDKYSSYYLDKSEARSKAAV
;
A
#
# COMPACT_ATOMS: atom_id res chain seq x y z
N PHE A 1 18.69 11.86 12.35
CA PHE A 1 18.25 11.83 10.93
C PHE A 1 16.78 12.18 10.81
N ILE A 2 15.85 11.37 11.36
CA ILE A 2 14.40 11.65 11.25
C ILE A 2 14.04 13.04 11.79
N GLU A 3 14.59 13.45 12.93
CA GLU A 3 14.34 14.80 13.48
C GLU A 3 14.74 15.92 12.51
N ASN A 4 15.94 15.84 11.90
CA ASN A 4 16.36 16.82 10.90
C ASN A 4 15.46 16.79 9.64
N ALA A 5 14.98 15.61 9.23
CA ALA A 5 14.07 15.49 8.09
C ALA A 5 12.72 16.19 8.37
N LYS A 6 12.23 16.15 9.62
CA LYS A 6 10.99 16.85 10.02
C LYS A 6 11.10 18.37 9.91
N GLU A 7 12.31 18.94 9.94
CA GLU A 7 12.50 20.39 9.75
C GLU A 7 12.31 20.82 8.29
N THR A 8 12.47 19.91 7.33
CA THR A 8 12.47 20.22 5.89
C THR A 8 11.25 19.66 5.15
N PHE A 9 10.69 18.54 5.61
CA PHE A 9 9.61 17.84 4.93
C PHE A 9 8.33 17.83 5.76
N GLU A 10 7.20 18.14 5.12
CA GLU A 10 5.87 18.05 5.71
C GLU A 10 5.41 16.59 5.88
N TYR A 11 5.83 15.72 4.97
CA TYR A 11 5.54 14.29 4.99
C TYR A 11 6.81 13.47 4.77
N ILE A 12 7.00 12.45 5.60
CA ILE A 12 8.13 11.52 5.51
C ILE A 12 7.55 10.11 5.34
N VAL A 13 7.85 9.48 4.21
CA VAL A 13 7.45 8.10 3.94
C VAL A 13 8.69 7.22 4.06
N VAL A 14 8.59 6.18 4.87
CA VAL A 14 9.67 5.21 5.09
C VAL A 14 9.21 3.86 4.55
N ASP A 15 9.98 3.30 3.62
CA ASP A 15 9.77 1.94 3.16
C ASP A 15 10.43 0.96 4.14
N LEU A 16 9.68 -0.05 4.55
CA LEU A 16 10.08 -1.01 5.57
C LEU A 16 9.98 -2.42 4.99
N PRO A 17 10.85 -3.36 5.43
CA PRO A 17 10.72 -4.75 5.02
C PRO A 17 9.39 -5.37 5.52
N PRO A 18 8.98 -6.51 4.96
CA PRO A 18 7.72 -7.16 5.33
C PRO A 18 7.67 -7.50 6.83
N LEU A 19 6.53 -7.20 7.46
CA LEU A 19 6.31 -7.37 8.91
C LEU A 19 6.45 -8.83 9.39
N GLY A 20 6.33 -9.83 8.51
CA GLY A 20 6.36 -11.24 8.89
C GLY A 20 7.70 -11.70 9.48
N PRO A 21 8.80 -11.76 8.71
CA PRO A 21 10.07 -12.29 9.18
C PRO A 21 10.96 -11.26 9.89
N VAL A 22 10.60 -9.97 9.90
CA VAL A 22 11.52 -8.88 10.28
C VAL A 22 10.93 -7.98 11.37
N VAL A 23 11.74 -7.65 12.37
CA VAL A 23 11.35 -6.87 13.56
C VAL A 23 11.30 -5.35 13.28
N ASP A 24 11.72 -4.91 12.09
CA ASP A 24 11.98 -3.49 11.79
C ASP A 24 10.75 -2.60 11.92
N ALA A 25 9.57 -3.08 11.51
CA ALA A 25 8.33 -2.32 11.66
C ALA A 25 7.97 -2.07 13.14
N LYS A 26 8.26 -3.04 14.02
CA LYS A 26 8.08 -2.86 15.47
C LYS A 26 9.09 -1.86 16.04
N ALA A 27 10.34 -1.93 15.59
CA ALA A 27 11.38 -0.99 15.99
C ALA A 27 11.07 0.46 15.52
N PHE A 28 10.43 0.62 14.36
CA PHE A 28 10.04 1.92 13.82
C PHE A 28 8.74 2.47 14.42
N ALA A 29 7.90 1.63 15.02
CA ALA A 29 6.59 2.03 15.50
C ALA A 29 6.59 3.23 16.47
N PRO A 30 7.58 3.45 17.36
CA PRO A 30 7.67 4.68 18.17
C PRO A 30 8.03 5.95 17.38
N LEU A 31 8.65 5.80 16.20
CA LEU A 31 9.19 6.91 15.40
C LEU A 31 8.21 7.42 14.34
N VAL A 32 7.13 6.69 14.09
CA VAL A 32 6.13 7.01 13.06
C VAL A 32 4.76 7.28 13.67
N ASP A 33 4.02 8.15 13.00
CA ASP A 33 2.64 8.49 13.37
C ASP A 33 1.67 7.36 13.02
N GLY A 34 1.96 6.62 11.93
CA GLY A 34 1.15 5.49 11.51
C GLY A 34 1.80 4.63 10.44
N PHE A 35 1.17 3.49 10.16
CA PHE A 35 1.58 2.54 9.14
C PHE A 35 0.54 2.41 8.04
N VAL A 36 1.00 2.18 6.81
CA VAL A 36 0.16 1.75 5.69
C VAL A 36 0.50 0.31 5.37
N LEU A 37 -0.47 -0.59 5.49
CA LEU A 37 -0.27 -2.01 5.22
C LEU A 37 -0.39 -2.29 3.72
N VAL A 38 0.69 -2.71 3.06
CA VAL A 38 0.67 -3.09 1.64
C VAL A 38 0.62 -4.61 1.50
N THR A 39 -0.34 -5.13 0.72
CA THR A 39 -0.51 -6.58 0.49
C THR A 39 -0.69 -6.89 -0.99
N GLU A 40 -0.20 -8.04 -1.46
CA GLU A 40 -0.33 -8.43 -2.86
C GLU A 40 -1.67 -9.14 -3.10
N TRP A 41 -2.49 -8.57 -3.99
CA TRP A 41 -3.81 -9.09 -4.30
C TRP A 41 -3.74 -10.49 -4.94
N GLY A 42 -4.57 -11.41 -4.45
CA GLY A 42 -4.63 -12.78 -4.95
C GLY A 42 -3.44 -13.68 -4.56
N ARG A 43 -2.38 -13.12 -3.94
CA ARG A 43 -1.20 -13.88 -3.52
C ARG A 43 -1.01 -13.94 -2.01
N THR A 44 -1.19 -12.82 -1.30
CA THR A 44 -1.02 -12.79 0.17
C THR A 44 -2.30 -13.32 0.84
N PRO A 45 -2.25 -14.45 1.58
CA PRO A 45 -3.46 -15.01 2.19
C PRO A 45 -4.00 -14.12 3.32
N ARG A 46 -5.32 -13.89 3.34
CA ARG A 46 -5.97 -13.09 4.40
C ARG A 46 -5.70 -13.63 5.80
N ALA A 47 -5.69 -14.95 5.96
CA ALA A 47 -5.41 -15.59 7.26
C ALA A 47 -3.99 -15.30 7.75
N MET A 48 -3.01 -15.22 6.85
CA MET A 48 -1.63 -14.86 7.19
C MET A 48 -1.55 -13.40 7.65
N VAL A 49 -2.18 -12.47 6.92
CA VAL A 49 -2.24 -11.06 7.33
C VAL A 49 -2.91 -10.91 8.69
N ARG A 50 -4.05 -11.58 8.90
CA ARG A 50 -4.77 -11.56 10.18
C ARG A 50 -3.89 -12.07 11.33
N SER A 51 -3.29 -13.25 11.17
CA SER A 51 -2.41 -13.84 12.19
C SER A 51 -1.23 -12.93 12.53
N MET A 52 -0.66 -12.24 11.54
CA MET A 52 0.46 -11.31 11.73
C MET A 52 0.02 -10.05 12.52
N LEU A 53 -1.13 -9.49 12.20
CA LEU A 53 -1.68 -8.33 12.92
C LEU A 53 -2.09 -8.70 14.34
N GLU A 54 -2.64 -9.91 14.55
CA GLU A 54 -2.96 -10.45 15.87
C GLU A 54 -1.69 -10.66 16.72
N SER A 55 -0.57 -11.05 16.12
CA SER A 55 0.71 -11.20 16.83
C SER A 55 1.40 -9.88 17.16
N GLU A 56 1.08 -8.80 16.44
CA GLU A 56 1.74 -7.48 16.59
C GLU A 56 0.71 -6.36 16.83
N PRO A 57 0.01 -6.38 17.98
CA PRO A 57 -1.07 -5.43 18.27
C PRO A 57 -0.60 -3.97 18.32
N TYR A 58 0.66 -3.72 18.71
CA TYR A 58 1.21 -2.36 18.74
C TYR A 58 1.31 -1.75 17.33
N VAL A 59 1.79 -2.52 16.36
CA VAL A 59 1.84 -2.10 14.95
C VAL A 59 0.42 -2.02 14.39
N ALA A 60 -0.41 -3.04 14.64
CA ALA A 60 -1.78 -3.09 14.16
C ALA A 60 -2.62 -1.87 14.58
N ASN A 61 -2.47 -1.42 15.83
CA ASN A 61 -3.17 -0.24 16.35
C ASN A 61 -2.75 1.08 15.69
N LYS A 62 -1.59 1.13 15.03
CA LYS A 62 -1.09 2.30 14.30
C LYS A 62 -1.33 2.22 12.79
N ILE A 63 -1.95 1.16 12.28
CA ILE A 63 -2.26 1.06 10.85
C ILE A 63 -3.42 2.00 10.53
N VAL A 64 -3.16 2.97 9.65
CA VAL A 64 -4.17 3.94 9.21
C VAL A 64 -5.00 3.43 8.03
N GLY A 65 -4.51 2.42 7.32
CA GLY A 65 -5.19 1.82 6.19
C GLY A 65 -4.38 0.72 5.51
N ALA A 66 -5.00 0.04 4.55
CA ALA A 66 -4.38 -1.02 3.77
C ALA A 66 -4.47 -0.74 2.27
N VAL A 67 -3.43 -1.11 1.54
CA VAL A 67 -3.33 -1.04 0.08
C VAL A 67 -3.25 -2.46 -0.46
N LEU A 68 -4.20 -2.81 -1.32
CA LEU A 68 -4.11 -4.00 -2.17
C LEU A 68 -3.32 -3.63 -3.42
N ASN A 69 -2.11 -4.16 -3.53
CA ASN A 69 -1.20 -3.93 -4.64
C ASN A 69 -1.29 -5.06 -5.69
N LYS A 70 -0.88 -4.76 -6.93
CA LYS A 70 -0.90 -5.69 -8.09
C LYS A 70 -2.26 -6.31 -8.36
N VAL A 71 -3.31 -5.52 -8.19
CA VAL A 71 -4.69 -5.98 -8.45
C VAL A 71 -4.87 -6.21 -9.94
N ASP A 72 -5.38 -7.40 -10.30
CA ASP A 72 -5.88 -7.65 -11.64
C ASP A 72 -7.26 -6.99 -11.77
N LEU A 73 -7.29 -5.82 -12.39
CA LEU A 73 -8.50 -5.00 -12.51
C LEU A 73 -9.61 -5.70 -13.32
N LYS A 74 -9.25 -6.54 -14.30
CA LYS A 74 -10.22 -7.32 -15.08
C LYS A 74 -10.91 -8.36 -14.21
N LYS A 75 -10.16 -9.00 -13.30
CA LYS A 75 -10.73 -9.90 -12.31
C LYS A 75 -11.47 -9.14 -11.21
N LEU A 76 -11.00 -7.96 -10.80
CA LEU A 76 -11.66 -7.12 -9.81
C LEU A 76 -13.08 -6.74 -10.23
N ALA A 77 -13.31 -6.45 -11.51
CA ALA A 77 -14.64 -6.16 -12.06
C ALA A 77 -15.68 -7.28 -11.79
N LYS A 78 -15.23 -8.53 -11.62
CA LYS A 78 -16.10 -9.67 -11.25
C LYS A 78 -16.60 -9.60 -9.80
N TYR A 79 -15.88 -8.90 -8.94
CA TYR A 79 -16.25 -8.66 -7.54
C TYR A 79 -17.06 -7.37 -7.35
N GLY A 80 -17.20 -6.54 -8.39
CA GLY A 80 -17.91 -5.26 -8.32
C GLY A 80 -19.44 -5.39 -8.43
N SER A 81 -20.15 -4.61 -7.63
CA SER A 81 -21.62 -4.46 -7.70
C SER A 81 -22.07 -3.91 -9.06
N PHE A 82 -23.38 -3.99 -9.34
CA PHE A 82 -23.93 -3.35 -10.54
C PHE A 82 -23.67 -1.83 -10.48
N GLY A 83 -23.06 -1.25 -11.53
CA GLY A 83 -22.67 0.16 -11.58
C GLY A 83 -21.35 0.52 -10.90
N ALA A 84 -20.60 -0.44 -10.37
CA ALA A 84 -19.35 -0.18 -9.66
C ALA A 84 -18.23 0.31 -10.61
N SER A 85 -17.40 1.24 -10.12
CA SER A 85 -16.38 1.95 -10.92
C SER A 85 -15.30 1.02 -11.48
N GLU A 86 -15.08 -0.13 -10.85
CA GLU A 86 -14.14 -1.17 -11.29
C GLU A 86 -14.55 -1.76 -12.65
N LYS A 87 -15.85 -1.76 -12.99
CA LYS A 87 -16.34 -2.19 -14.32
C LYS A 87 -16.05 -1.17 -15.42
N PHE A 88 -15.81 0.08 -15.05
CA PHE A 88 -15.47 1.15 -15.97
C PHE A 88 -13.96 1.41 -16.05
N PHE A 89 -13.15 0.66 -15.28
CA PHE A 89 -11.71 0.89 -15.18
C PHE A 89 -10.99 0.65 -16.51
N ASP A 90 -11.42 -0.32 -17.31
CA ASP A 90 -10.87 -0.54 -18.67
C ASP A 90 -11.00 0.73 -19.53
N LYS A 91 -12.05 1.54 -19.34
CA LYS A 91 -12.28 2.80 -20.07
C LYS A 91 -11.41 3.96 -19.57
N TYR A 92 -11.00 3.94 -18.30
CA TYR A 92 -10.10 4.94 -17.71
C TYR A 92 -8.63 4.53 -17.74
N SER A 93 -8.33 3.25 -17.96
CA SER A 93 -6.95 2.75 -18.03
C SER A 93 -6.14 3.47 -19.11
N SER A 94 -6.75 3.82 -20.25
CA SER A 94 -6.14 4.63 -21.29
C SER A 94 -5.71 6.02 -20.80
N TYR A 95 -6.47 6.64 -19.89
CA TYR A 95 -6.11 7.95 -19.31
C TYR A 95 -4.93 7.87 -18.32
N TYR A 96 -4.83 6.78 -17.55
CA TYR A 96 -3.77 6.62 -16.54
C TYR A 96 -2.46 6.08 -17.13
N LEU A 97 -2.55 5.19 -18.11
CA LEU A 97 -1.37 4.56 -18.73
C LEU A 97 -0.64 5.54 -19.66
N ASP A 98 -1.38 6.33 -20.45
CA ASP A 98 -0.82 7.29 -21.41
C ASP A 98 0.03 8.38 -20.71
N LYS A 99 -0.41 8.83 -19.52
CA LYS A 99 0.37 9.79 -18.71
C LYS A 99 1.60 9.17 -18.02
N SER A 100 1.55 7.88 -17.68
CA SER A 100 2.68 7.20 -17.03
C SER A 100 3.82 6.94 -18.02
N GLU A 101 3.51 6.54 -19.26
CA GLU A 101 4.49 6.37 -20.33
C GLU A 101 5.09 7.71 -20.76
N ALA A 102 4.29 8.78 -20.82
CA ALA A 102 4.78 10.12 -21.11
C ALA A 102 5.75 10.65 -20.03
N ARG A 103 5.46 10.40 -18.73
CA ARG A 103 6.38 10.75 -17.64
C ARG A 103 7.67 9.92 -17.66
N SER A 104 7.59 8.64 -17.99
CA SER A 104 8.78 7.77 -18.03
C SER A 104 9.71 8.09 -19.20
N LYS A 105 9.19 8.57 -20.33
CA LYS A 105 10.00 9.04 -21.48
C LYS A 105 10.64 10.42 -21.28
N ALA A 106 10.04 11.27 -20.44
CA ALA A 106 10.58 12.60 -20.14
C ALA A 106 11.70 12.58 -19.07
N ALA A 107 11.92 11.44 -18.42
CA ALA A 107 12.91 11.26 -17.35
C ALA A 107 14.16 10.46 -17.81
N VAL A 108 14.33 10.27 -19.12
CA VAL A 108 15.51 9.63 -19.77
C VAL A 108 16.20 10.62 -20.68
#